data_AF-A0A7W1FLA1-F1
#
_entry.id   AF-A0A7W1FLA1-F1
#
_cell.length_a   1.000
_cell.length_b   1.000
_cell.length_c   1.000
_cell.angle_alpha   90.00
_cell.angle_beta   90.00
_cell.angle_gamma   90.00
#
_symmetry.space_group_name_H-M   'P 1'
#
loop_
_entity.id
_entity.type
_entity.pdbx_description
1 polymer ?
#
loop_
_entity_poly.entity_id
_entity_poly.type
_entity_poly.pdbx_seq_one_letter_code
_entity_poly.pdbx_strand_id
1 'polypeptide(L)'
;MRLSHPFLIAALAAATVINASEVGPHVPIPDWVIAGIAAVETGSTYRSGELVLYRNRRDGADGEVGPWQISPSVLQDLGVSHLLERIRSEPVLAESMTRAWLLRCYRRAGDWNVAVAIYHTGPAGDHRRGRDYAERVFAVGNLP
;
A
#
# COMPACT_ATOMS: atom_id res chain seq x y z
N MET A 1 24.53 -40.86 -30.83
CA MET A 1 23.19 -41.37 -30.46
C MET A 1 22.57 -40.38 -29.49
N ARG A 2 21.35 -39.92 -29.79
CA ARG A 2 20.62 -38.83 -29.12
C ARG A 2 20.08 -39.25 -27.74
N LEU A 3 20.11 -38.34 -26.78
CA LEU A 3 19.16 -38.21 -25.67
C LEU A 3 19.00 -36.69 -25.40
N SER A 4 18.06 -36.00 -26.06
CA SER A 4 16.71 -35.67 -25.57
C SER A 4 16.68 -34.94 -24.22
N HIS A 5 16.48 -33.62 -24.24
CA HIS A 5 15.96 -32.85 -23.10
C HIS A 5 14.46 -33.14 -22.93
N PRO A 6 13.90 -33.02 -21.72
CA PRO A 6 13.03 -31.85 -21.46
C PRO A 6 13.08 -31.29 -20.02
N PHE A 7 12.88 -29.96 -19.94
CA PHE A 7 12.18 -29.15 -18.92
C PHE A 7 12.09 -29.64 -17.45
N LEU A 8 12.53 -28.81 -16.48
CA LEU A 8 11.64 -28.00 -15.60
C LEU A 8 12.42 -27.35 -14.42
N ILE A 9 12.34 -26.01 -14.38
CA ILE A 9 12.02 -25.15 -13.22
C ILE A 9 12.61 -25.49 -11.84
N ALA A 10 13.49 -24.61 -11.34
CA ALA A 10 13.50 -24.23 -9.93
C ALA A 10 13.90 -22.74 -9.82
N ALA A 11 12.88 -21.90 -9.68
CA ALA A 11 13.00 -20.48 -9.46
C ALA A 11 13.29 -20.16 -7.98
N LEU A 12 13.96 -19.01 -7.79
CA LEU A 12 13.78 -18.05 -6.70
C LEU A 12 14.00 -18.53 -5.25
N ALA A 13 15.14 -18.13 -4.70
CA ALA A 13 15.24 -17.77 -3.29
C ALA A 13 16.18 -16.57 -3.12
N ALA A 14 15.81 -15.43 -3.71
CA ALA A 14 16.31 -14.15 -3.20
C ALA A 14 15.44 -13.80 -1.98
N ALA A 15 15.72 -14.46 -0.86
CA ALA A 15 15.23 -14.05 0.44
C ALA A 15 15.91 -12.73 0.80
N THR A 16 15.35 -11.61 0.35
CA THR A 16 15.69 -10.31 0.92
C THR A 16 15.26 -10.36 2.38
N VAL A 17 16.25 -10.44 3.26
CA VAL A 17 16.08 -10.37 4.71
C VAL A 17 15.37 -9.06 5.05
N ILE A 18 14.04 -9.13 5.24
CA ILE A 18 13.34 -8.12 6.01
C ILE A 18 13.77 -8.36 7.44
N ASN A 19 14.58 -7.45 7.98
CA ASN A 19 15.09 -7.52 9.34
C ASN A 19 13.90 -7.52 10.31
N ALA A 20 13.54 -8.69 10.84
CA ALA A 20 12.35 -8.92 11.66
C ALA A 20 12.52 -8.45 13.13
N SER A 21 13.45 -7.54 13.39
CA SER A 21 13.94 -7.20 14.74
C SER A 21 13.46 -5.84 15.27
N GLU A 22 12.52 -5.17 14.59
CA GLU A 22 11.83 -3.97 15.12
C GLU A 22 10.34 -4.23 15.41
N VAL A 23 10.00 -5.40 15.95
CA VAL A 23 8.61 -5.73 16.29
C VAL A 23 8.24 -5.05 17.61
N GLY A 24 7.95 -3.75 17.53
CA GLY A 24 7.08 -3.08 18.50
C GLY A 24 5.72 -3.77 18.56
N PRO A 25 4.81 -3.35 19.48
CA PRO A 25 3.48 -3.95 19.56
C PRO A 25 2.83 -4.01 18.19
N HIS A 26 2.32 -5.19 17.81
CA HIS A 26 1.65 -5.41 16.52
C HIS A 26 0.34 -4.62 16.53
N VAL A 27 0.39 -3.36 16.13
CA VAL A 27 -0.80 -2.51 16.03
C VAL A 27 -1.54 -2.88 14.74
N PRO A 28 -2.74 -3.47 14.82
CA PRO A 28 -3.51 -3.80 13.62
C PRO A 28 -3.91 -2.52 12.90
N ILE A 29 -3.80 -2.52 11.57
CA ILE A 29 -4.34 -1.44 10.73
C ILE A 29 -5.87 -1.60 10.74
N PRO A 30 -6.64 -0.58 11.16
CA PRO A 30 -8.10 -0.64 11.12
C PRO A 30 -8.61 -0.79 9.69
N ASP A 31 -9.67 -1.58 9.49
CA ASP A 31 -10.24 -1.82 8.16
C ASP A 31 -10.66 -0.54 7.46
N TRP A 32 -11.17 0.45 8.21
CA TRP A 32 -11.57 1.75 7.64
C TRP A 32 -10.42 2.50 6.98
N VAL A 33 -9.16 2.27 7.40
CA VAL A 33 -7.99 2.90 6.79
C VAL A 33 -7.78 2.36 5.37
N ILE A 34 -7.71 1.04 5.24
CA ILE A 34 -7.46 0.38 3.95
C ILE A 34 -8.66 0.56 3.03
N ALA A 35 -9.88 0.40 3.55
CA ALA A 35 -11.09 0.60 2.78
C ALA A 35 -11.30 2.06 2.36
N GLY A 36 -11.10 2.99 3.28
CA GLY A 36 -11.28 4.42 3.04
C GLY A 36 -10.28 4.97 2.03
N ILE A 37 -9.00 4.58 2.10
CA ILE A 37 -8.00 5.00 1.11
C ILE A 37 -8.36 4.45 -0.27
N ALA A 38 -8.68 3.16 -0.39
CA ALA A 38 -9.08 2.57 -1.68
C ALA A 38 -10.28 3.30 -2.30
N ALA A 39 -11.27 3.65 -1.48
CA ALA A 39 -12.46 4.35 -1.92
C ALA A 39 -12.17 5.81 -2.34
N VAL A 40 -11.38 6.54 -1.56
CA VAL A 40 -11.05 7.95 -1.85
C VAL A 40 -10.15 8.07 -3.09
N GLU A 41 -9.15 7.21 -3.20
CA GLU A 41 -8.14 7.28 -4.27
C GLU A 41 -8.68 6.85 -5.62
N THR A 42 -9.41 5.73 -5.65
CA THR A 42 -9.76 5.07 -6.92
C THR A 42 -11.25 4.73 -7.03
N GLY A 43 -12.07 5.11 -6.05
CA GLY A 43 -13.47 4.68 -5.98
C GLY A 43 -13.62 3.18 -5.79
N SER A 44 -12.59 2.51 -5.28
CA SER A 44 -12.55 1.06 -5.12
C SER A 44 -13.32 0.60 -3.88
N THR A 45 -13.77 -0.65 -3.89
CA THR A 45 -14.48 -1.26 -2.77
C THR A 45 -13.60 -2.33 -2.14
N TYR A 46 -13.38 -2.20 -0.84
CA TYR A 46 -12.63 -3.15 -0.02
C TYR A 46 -13.52 -3.56 1.15
N ARG A 47 -13.64 -4.87 1.41
CA ARG A 47 -14.51 -5.41 2.45
C ARG A 47 -13.93 -6.72 2.96
N SER A 48 -13.99 -6.92 4.27
CA SER A 48 -13.57 -8.18 4.93
C SER A 48 -12.15 -8.62 4.58
N GLY A 49 -11.21 -7.66 4.49
CA GLY A 49 -9.81 -7.97 4.19
C GLY A 49 -9.49 -8.16 2.70
N GLU A 50 -10.44 -7.92 1.80
CA GLU A 50 -10.26 -8.15 0.37
C GLU A 50 -10.72 -6.97 -0.50
N LEU A 51 -9.99 -6.76 -1.60
CA LEU A 51 -10.40 -5.82 -2.65
C LEU A 51 -11.49 -6.46 -3.51
N VAL A 52 -12.73 -6.01 -3.32
CA VAL A 52 -13.91 -6.51 -4.04
C VAL A 52 -14.03 -5.90 -5.43
N LEU A 53 -13.68 -4.61 -5.58
CA LEU A 53 -13.80 -3.89 -6.85
C LEU A 53 -12.71 -2.84 -7.00
N TYR A 54 -11.96 -2.92 -8.10
CA TYR A 54 -10.98 -1.89 -8.50
C TYR A 54 -11.51 -1.05 -9.66
N ARG A 55 -12.00 0.17 -9.38
CA ARG A 55 -12.70 1.03 -10.37
C ARG A 55 -11.75 1.86 -11.23
N ASN A 56 -11.13 2.90 -10.67
CA ASN A 56 -10.24 3.78 -11.42
C ASN A 56 -8.81 3.24 -11.38
N ARG A 57 -8.38 2.63 -12.50
CA ARG A 57 -7.05 2.02 -12.63
C ARG A 57 -6.00 2.93 -13.25
N ARG A 58 -6.30 4.22 -13.40
CA ARG A 58 -5.32 5.19 -13.90
C ARG A 58 -4.28 5.41 -12.82
N ASP A 59 -3.05 5.62 -13.26
CA ASP A 59 -2.00 6.11 -12.39
C ASP A 59 -2.35 7.54 -11.94
N GLY A 60 -1.90 7.88 -10.74
CA GLY A 60 -2.06 9.21 -10.17
C GLY A 60 -1.20 10.24 -10.92
N ALA A 61 -1.38 11.51 -10.58
CA ALA A 61 -0.73 12.61 -11.29
C ALA A 61 0.82 12.54 -11.20
N ASP A 62 1.34 11.97 -10.12
CA ASP A 62 2.77 11.83 -9.86
C ASP A 62 3.23 10.37 -10.04
N GLY A 63 2.45 9.56 -10.75
CA GLY A 63 2.75 8.15 -11.06
C GLY A 63 2.39 7.18 -9.94
N GLU A 64 1.49 7.56 -9.04
CA GLU A 64 0.95 6.67 -8.01
C GLU A 64 0.22 5.48 -8.63
N VAL A 65 0.36 4.30 -8.02
CA VAL A 65 -0.12 3.05 -8.61
C VAL A 65 -1.02 2.24 -7.68
N GLY A 66 -1.90 1.46 -8.30
CA GLY A 66 -2.76 0.51 -7.60
C GLY A 66 -3.98 1.13 -6.91
N PRO A 67 -4.80 0.30 -6.24
CA PRO A 67 -6.07 0.74 -5.66
C PRO A 67 -5.95 1.81 -4.58
N TRP A 68 -4.80 1.86 -3.91
CA TRP A 68 -4.49 2.81 -2.84
C TRP A 68 -3.58 3.96 -3.30
N GLN A 69 -3.22 4.00 -4.58
CA GLN A 69 -2.36 5.05 -5.17
C GLN A 69 -1.07 5.26 -4.36
N ILE A 70 -0.28 4.19 -4.18
CA ILE A 70 1.02 4.31 -3.51
C ILE A 70 2.02 5.01 -4.45
N SER A 71 2.75 6.00 -3.93
CA SER A 71 3.67 6.80 -4.74
C SER A 71 5.00 6.08 -5.05
N PRO A 72 5.63 6.34 -6.21
CA PRO A 72 6.96 5.80 -6.52
C PRO A 72 8.05 6.18 -5.50
N SER A 73 7.96 7.38 -4.90
CA SER A 73 8.91 7.83 -3.87
C SER A 73 8.80 6.98 -2.59
N VAL A 74 7.59 6.59 -2.19
CA VAL A 74 7.39 5.66 -1.07
C VAL A 74 7.97 4.29 -1.39
N LEU A 75 7.82 3.80 -2.63
CA LEU A 75 8.42 2.52 -3.04
C LEU A 75 9.95 2.58 -3.03
N GLN A 76 10.54 3.74 -3.36
CA GLN A 76 11.98 3.96 -3.22
C GLN A 76 12.40 3.93 -1.75
N ASP A 77 11.66 4.61 -0.86
CA ASP A 77 11.92 4.62 0.59
C ASP A 77 11.78 3.24 1.25
N LEU A 78 10.96 2.37 0.67
CA LEU A 78 10.80 0.96 1.06
C LEU A 78 11.84 0.03 0.41
N GLY A 79 12.69 0.53 -0.50
CA GLY A 79 13.71 -0.28 -1.20
C GLY A 79 13.14 -1.22 -2.26
N VAL A 80 11.91 -0.98 -2.73
CA VAL A 80 11.15 -1.86 -3.63
C VAL A 80 10.71 -1.18 -4.92
N SER A 81 11.33 -0.06 -5.29
CA SER A 81 11.02 0.67 -6.54
C SER A 81 11.12 -0.19 -7.79
N HIS A 82 11.99 -1.21 -7.79
CA HIS A 82 12.11 -2.20 -8.86
C HIS A 82 10.85 -3.06 -9.08
N LEU A 83 9.89 -3.04 -8.16
CA LEU A 83 8.62 -3.77 -8.25
C LEU A 83 7.46 -2.91 -8.81
N LEU A 84 7.70 -1.65 -9.22
CA LEU A 84 6.66 -0.70 -9.63
C LEU A 84 5.65 -1.29 -10.63
N GLU A 85 6.12 -1.93 -11.71
CA GLU A 85 5.25 -2.53 -12.74
C GLU A 85 4.39 -3.68 -12.20
N ARG A 86 4.95 -4.46 -11.27
CA ARG A 86 4.21 -5.52 -10.60
C ARG A 86 3.17 -4.94 -9.65
N ILE A 87 3.53 -3.92 -8.88
CA ILE A 87 2.61 -3.22 -7.97
C ILE A 87 1.43 -2.62 -8.74
N ARG A 88 1.68 -2.05 -9.93
CA ARG A 88 0.63 -1.53 -10.82
C ARG A 88 -0.40 -2.60 -11.21
N SER A 89 0.03 -3.84 -11.40
CA SER A 89 -0.79 -4.94 -11.93
C SER A 89 -1.25 -5.97 -10.90
N GLU A 90 -0.64 -6.01 -9.71
CA GLU A 90 -0.89 -6.98 -8.64
C GLU A 90 -1.48 -6.27 -7.40
N PRO A 91 -2.81 -6.19 -7.23
CA PRO A 91 -3.43 -5.47 -6.12
C PRO A 91 -2.99 -5.94 -4.73
N VAL A 92 -2.75 -7.25 -4.55
CA VAL A 92 -2.26 -7.82 -3.29
C VAL A 92 -0.87 -7.28 -2.93
N LEU A 93 0.00 -7.09 -3.93
CA LEU A 93 1.32 -6.51 -3.73
C LEU A 93 1.21 -5.01 -3.41
N ALA A 94 0.33 -4.28 -4.12
CA ALA A 94 0.05 -2.88 -3.81
C ALA A 94 -0.50 -2.69 -2.39
N GLU A 95 -1.39 -3.57 -1.94
CA GLU A 95 -1.90 -3.57 -0.56
C GLU A 95 -0.77 -3.78 0.44
N SER A 96 0.10 -4.75 0.19
CA SER A 96 1.22 -5.07 1.06
C SER A 96 2.16 -3.87 1.25
N MET A 97 2.47 -3.15 0.17
CA MET A 97 3.32 -1.95 0.24
C MET A 97 2.61 -0.78 0.91
N THR A 98 1.31 -0.62 0.65
CA THR A 98 0.46 0.38 1.31
C THR A 98 0.44 0.17 2.82
N ARG A 99 0.20 -1.07 3.27
CA ARG A 99 0.22 -1.45 4.68
C ARG A 99 1.58 -1.23 5.32
N ALA A 100 2.67 -1.60 4.63
CA ALA A 100 4.03 -1.38 5.13
C ALA A 100 4.33 0.11 5.36
N TRP A 101 3.93 0.96 4.41
CA TRP A 101 4.09 2.42 4.55
C TRP A 101 3.22 3.00 5.66
N LEU A 102 1.94 2.64 5.73
CA LEU A 102 1.02 3.08 6.77
C LEU A 102 1.52 2.74 8.19
N LEU A 103 2.11 1.55 8.37
CA LEU A 103 2.72 1.19 9.65
C LEU A 103 3.90 2.10 10.01
N ARG A 104 4.71 2.53 9.03
CA ARG A 104 5.80 3.50 9.25
C ARG A 104 5.25 4.88 9.60
N CYS A 105 4.18 5.32 8.93
CA CYS A 105 3.47 6.55 9.29
C CYS A 105 2.92 6.49 10.72
N TYR A 106 2.28 5.37 11.09
CA TYR A 106 1.74 5.16 12.43
C TYR A 106 2.82 5.14 13.50
N ARG A 107 3.96 4.46 13.28
CA ARG A 107 5.09 4.47 14.24
C ARG A 107 5.59 5.89 14.54
N ARG A 108 5.50 6.81 13.57
CA ARG A 108 5.86 8.22 13.76
C ARG A 108 4.76 9.01 14.49
N ALA A 109 3.51 8.72 14.19
CA ALA A 109 2.37 9.53 14.62
C ALA A 109 1.71 9.09 15.93
N GLY A 110 1.67 7.79 16.20
CA GLY A 110 0.89 7.18 17.30
C GLY A 110 -0.62 7.19 17.11
N ASP A 111 -1.13 7.78 16.02
CA ASP A 111 -2.55 7.95 15.71
C ASP A 111 -2.84 7.63 14.24
N TRP A 112 -3.95 6.93 13.97
CA TRP A 112 -4.30 6.50 12.61
C TRP A 112 -4.78 7.64 11.71
N ASN A 113 -5.47 8.66 12.23
CA ASN A 113 -5.87 9.81 11.42
C ASN A 113 -4.64 10.61 10.99
N VAL A 114 -3.70 10.81 11.91
CA VAL A 114 -2.43 11.47 11.59
C VAL A 114 -1.57 10.61 10.65
N ALA A 115 -1.55 9.29 10.81
CA ALA A 115 -0.85 8.39 9.89
C ALA A 115 -1.41 8.46 8.46
N VAL A 116 -2.75 8.51 8.31
CA VAL A 116 -3.42 8.69 7.01
C VAL A 116 -3.14 10.07 6.42
N ALA A 117 -3.08 11.12 7.24
CA ALA A 117 -2.68 12.45 6.76
C ALA A 117 -1.24 12.43 6.20
N ILE A 118 -0.30 11.80 6.93
CA ILE A 118 1.10 11.62 6.49
C ILE A 118 1.18 10.74 5.25
N TYR A 119 0.35 9.71 5.13
CA TYR A 119 0.30 8.85 3.95
C TYR A 119 0.07 9.68 2.69
N HIS A 120 -0.91 10.59 2.73
CA HIS A 120 -1.30 11.43 1.58
C HIS A 120 -0.28 12.53 1.25
N THR A 121 0.20 13.25 2.26
CA THR A 121 1.00 14.48 2.02
C THR A 121 2.49 14.29 2.26
N GLY A 122 2.90 13.15 2.80
CA GLY A 122 4.23 12.94 3.35
C GLY A 122 4.44 13.61 4.73
N PRO A 123 5.54 13.29 5.44
CA PRO A 123 5.78 13.76 6.82
C PRO A 123 6.00 15.27 6.97
N ALA A 124 6.36 15.95 5.89
CA ALA A 124 6.58 17.40 5.83
C ALA A 124 5.54 18.10 4.94
N GLY A 125 4.45 17.40 4.60
CA GLY A 125 3.42 17.91 3.71
C GLY A 125 2.49 18.93 4.37
N ASP A 126 1.53 19.41 3.59
CA ASP A 126 0.51 20.35 4.07
C ASP A 126 -0.43 19.66 5.09
N HIS A 127 -0.37 20.11 6.35
CA HIS A 127 -1.15 19.55 7.45
C HIS A 127 -2.66 19.69 7.26
N ARG A 128 -3.14 20.79 6.65
CA ARG A 128 -4.58 21.00 6.43
C ARG A 128 -5.06 20.02 5.37
N ARG A 129 -4.37 19.94 4.23
CA ARG A 129 -4.70 19.00 3.16
C ARG A 129 -4.65 17.55 3.65
N GLY A 130 -3.67 17.19 4.49
CA GLY A 130 -3.56 15.87 5.10
C GLY A 130 -4.74 15.56 6.02
N ARG A 131 -5.15 16.50 6.87
CA ARG A 131 -6.33 16.34 7.74
C ARG A 131 -7.61 16.18 6.94
N ASP A 132 -7.84 17.05 5.96
CA ASP A 132 -9.03 17.00 5.10
C ASP A 132 -9.12 15.65 4.36
N TYR A 133 -7.97 15.09 3.97
CA TYR A 133 -7.89 13.76 3.38
C TYR A 133 -8.24 12.66 4.39
N ALA A 134 -7.65 12.69 5.58
CA ALA A 134 -7.91 11.71 6.63
C ALA A 134 -9.39 11.69 7.06
N GLU A 135 -10.04 12.85 7.15
CA GLU A 135 -11.46 12.96 7.45
C GLU A 135 -12.32 12.28 6.37
N ARG A 136 -11.98 12.44 5.08
CA ARG A 136 -12.67 11.74 3.99
C ARG A 136 -12.46 10.24 4.05
N VAL A 137 -11.22 9.79 4.27
CA VAL A 137 -10.89 8.36 4.42
C VAL A 137 -11.70 7.75 5.58
N PHE A 138 -11.74 8.43 6.73
CA PHE A 138 -12.51 7.98 7.89
C PHE A 138 -14.02 7.92 7.59
N ALA A 139 -14.57 8.95 6.97
CA ALA A 139 -16.00 9.02 6.66
C ALA A 139 -16.44 7.91 5.69
N VAL A 140 -15.66 7.64 4.64
CA VAL A 140 -16.01 6.63 3.63
C VAL A 140 -15.67 5.22 4.09
N GLY A 141 -14.58 5.04 4.83
CA GLY A 141 -14.13 3.73 5.33
C GLY A 141 -15.02 3.14 6.43
N ASN A 142 -15.86 3.94 7.09
CA ASN A 142 -16.82 3.49 8.11
C ASN A 142 -18.26 3.30 7.56
N LEU A 143 -18.46 3.39 6.25
CA LEU A 143 -19.76 3.08 5.65
C LEU A 143 -20.01 1.56 5.65
N PRO A 144 -21.25 1.11 5.89
CA PRO A 144 -21.60 -0.31 5.90
C PRO A 144 -21.49 -1.01 4.53
#